data_AF-A0AAD5PQ75-F1
#
_entry.id   AF-A0AAD5PQ75-F1
#
_cell.length_a   1.000
_cell.length_b   1.000
_cell.length_c   1.000
_cell.angle_alpha   90.00
_cell.angle_beta   90.00
_cell.angle_gamma   90.00
#
_symmetry.space_group_name_H-M   'P 1'
#
loop_
_entity.id
_entity.type
_entity.pdbx_description
1 polymer ?
#
loop_
_entity_poly.entity_id
_entity_poly.type
_entity_poly.pdbx_seq_one_letter_code
_entity_poly.pdbx_strand_id
1 'polypeptide(L)'
;MCKLSDDISRQNLYSHLSSKHPGLLSSFKAACLRGESQPKKRKCDEVVDLDGIENNPSKRQATIQESLTLKLRKPPKPVLTQEEFDNVVLNYVVDSVLPLRHVETDPFRELMKKVSPNHVVMCRKTLAKRLLAKYITAKEKIIDHLLKLNHVCTTADLWTAHGKSYVGMTCHWLHPTTFERNSICLAIRRVVG
;
A
#
# COMPACT_ATOMS: atom_id res chain seq x y z
N MET A 1 29.63 -10.77 58.94
CA MET A 1 30.65 -11.44 58.10
C MET A 1 29.94 -12.36 57.12
N CYS A 2 29.76 -11.92 55.87
CA CYS A 2 29.42 -12.77 54.73
C CYS A 2 29.97 -12.06 53.49
N LYS A 3 31.12 -12.50 52.97
CA LYS A 3 31.60 -12.07 51.65
C LYS A 3 30.87 -12.93 50.63
N LEU A 4 29.93 -12.32 49.90
CA LEU A 4 29.26 -12.91 48.75
C LEU A 4 30.28 -13.09 47.61
N SER A 5 30.28 -14.28 47.04
CA SER A 5 31.12 -14.75 45.95
C SER A 5 30.62 -14.25 44.58
N ASP A 6 31.37 -13.35 43.95
CA ASP A 6 31.12 -12.84 42.58
C ASP A 6 31.60 -13.78 41.46
N ASP A 7 32.09 -14.98 41.78
CA ASP A 7 32.78 -15.85 40.81
C ASP A 7 31.85 -16.61 39.84
N ILE A 8 30.56 -16.79 40.16
CA ILE A 8 29.66 -17.65 39.35
C ILE A 8 29.31 -16.98 38.01
N SER A 9 29.24 -15.65 37.95
CA SER A 9 28.74 -14.89 36.79
C SER A 9 29.64 -14.99 35.55
N ARG A 10 30.95 -15.21 35.74
CA ARG A 10 31.93 -15.15 34.64
C ARG A 10 32.27 -16.52 34.04
N GLN A 11 31.87 -17.61 34.70
CA GLN A 11 32.26 -18.98 34.33
C GLN A 11 31.73 -19.42 32.96
N ASN A 12 30.50 -19.02 32.62
CA ASN A 12 29.89 -19.33 31.33
C ASN A 12 30.59 -18.62 30.18
N LEU A 13 30.97 -17.36 30.38
CA LEU A 13 31.69 -16.57 29.38
C LEU A 13 33.13 -17.06 29.20
N TYR A 14 33.80 -17.47 30.29
CA TYR A 14 35.09 -18.14 30.22
C TYR A 14 35.02 -19.43 29.40
N SER A 15 34.00 -20.26 29.63
CA SER A 15 33.79 -21.51 28.91
C SER A 15 33.55 -21.27 27.42
N HIS A 16 32.74 -20.26 27.09
CA HIS A 16 32.50 -19.84 25.71
C HIS A 16 33.77 -19.33 25.02
N LEU A 17 34.52 -18.42 25.67
CA LEU A 17 35.77 -17.88 25.12
C LEU A 17 36.82 -18.97 24.95
N SER A 18 36.93 -19.91 25.89
CA SER A 18 37.85 -21.03 25.78
C SER A 18 37.51 -21.99 24.64
N SER A 19 36.22 -22.16 24.33
CA SER A 19 35.76 -23.08 23.27
C SER A 19 35.79 -22.45 21.88
N LYS A 20 35.37 -21.19 21.75
CA LYS A 20 35.13 -20.53 20.45
C LYS A 20 36.19 -19.50 20.08
N HIS A 21 36.88 -18.93 21.07
CA HIS A 21 37.83 -17.83 20.87
C HIS A 21 39.09 -17.97 21.75
N PRO A 22 39.86 -19.08 21.61
CA PRO A 22 40.96 -19.40 22.52
C PRO A 22 42.07 -18.33 22.55
N GLY A 23 42.31 -17.63 21.43
CA GLY A 23 43.30 -16.54 21.35
C GLY A 23 42.92 -15.27 22.14
N LEU A 24 41.67 -15.12 22.56
CA LEU A 24 41.18 -13.95 23.32
C LEU A 24 41.08 -14.22 24.83
N LEU A 25 41.36 -15.44 25.27
CA LEU A 25 41.21 -15.83 26.67
C LEU A 25 42.27 -15.15 27.57
N SER A 26 43.49 -15.00 27.07
CA SER A 26 44.61 -14.38 27.81
C SER A 26 44.37 -12.89 28.03
N SER A 27 43.92 -12.17 26.99
CA SER A 27 43.60 -10.74 27.07
C SER A 27 42.40 -10.48 27.97
N PHE A 28 41.39 -11.35 27.95
CA PHE A 28 40.21 -11.26 28.80
C PHE A 28 40.56 -11.48 30.27
N LYS A 29 41.31 -12.54 30.62
CA LYS A 29 41.78 -12.77 31.99
C LYS A 29 42.59 -11.58 32.53
N ALA A 30 43.49 -11.05 31.71
CA ALA A 30 44.28 -9.88 32.07
C ALA A 30 43.42 -8.62 32.27
N ALA A 31 42.34 -8.46 31.50
CA ALA A 31 41.40 -7.34 31.66
C ALA A 31 40.53 -7.46 32.92
N CYS A 32 40.10 -8.67 33.27
CA CYS A 32 39.33 -8.92 34.50
C CYS A 32 40.15 -8.62 35.77
N LEU A 33 41.45 -8.93 35.76
CA LEU A 33 42.36 -8.63 36.88
C LEU A 33 42.66 -7.13 37.02
N ARG A 34 42.54 -6.34 35.94
CA ARG A 34 42.74 -4.88 35.95
C ARG A 34 41.52 -4.09 36.47
N GLY A 35 40.40 -4.76 36.73
CA GLY A 35 39.09 -4.15 36.95
C GLY A 35 38.74 -3.66 38.36
N GLU A 36 39.65 -3.64 39.33
CA GLU A 36 39.35 -3.16 40.71
C GLU A 36 39.58 -1.66 40.94
N SER A 37 39.89 -0.87 39.91
CA SER A 37 40.01 0.59 40.06
C SER A 37 38.87 1.35 39.37
N GLN A 38 38.22 2.21 40.16
CA GLN A 38 37.04 3.04 39.88
C GLN A 38 37.07 3.76 38.50
N PRO A 39 35.90 4.04 37.90
CA PRO A 39 35.82 4.53 36.52
C PRO A 39 36.36 5.96 36.39
N LYS A 40 37.46 6.14 35.65
CA LYS A 40 37.97 7.47 35.28
C LYS A 40 37.09 8.10 34.18
N LYS A 41 36.51 9.26 34.47
CA LYS A 41 35.94 10.19 33.47
C LYS A 41 37.02 10.60 32.48
N ARG A 42 36.71 10.56 31.17
CA ARG A 42 37.60 11.06 30.11
C ARG A 42 37.59 12.60 30.10
N LYS A 43 38.79 13.19 30.14
CA LYS A 43 39.09 14.63 30.03
C LYS A 43 39.11 15.02 28.54
N CYS A 44 38.48 16.14 28.21
CA CYS A 44 38.57 16.84 26.92
C CYS A 44 39.80 17.74 26.97
N ASP A 45 40.71 17.64 26.00
CA ASP A 45 41.80 18.59 25.81
C ASP A 45 41.82 19.09 24.34
N GLU A 46 42.56 20.18 24.14
CA GLU A 46 42.30 21.36 23.31
C GLU A 46 42.36 21.23 21.78
N VAL A 47 41.76 22.24 21.15
CA VAL A 47 41.66 22.55 19.72
C VAL A 47 43.01 22.85 19.06
N VAL A 48 43.23 22.25 17.89
CA VAL A 48 43.99 22.85 16.77
C VAL A 48 43.33 22.43 15.44
N ASP A 49 43.06 23.44 14.63
CA ASP A 49 42.33 23.41 13.35
C ASP A 49 43.16 22.78 12.21
N LEU A 50 42.48 22.08 11.29
CA LEU A 50 42.57 22.22 9.82
C LEU A 50 41.84 21.06 9.10
N ASP A 51 40.77 21.45 8.39
CA ASP A 51 40.11 20.85 7.21
C ASP A 51 39.40 19.47 7.29
N GLY A 52 38.10 19.54 7.58
CA GLY A 52 37.04 19.03 6.69
C GLY A 52 36.73 17.53 6.63
N ILE A 53 35.96 17.00 7.61
CA ILE A 53 35.09 15.83 7.43
C ILE A 53 33.79 16.01 8.25
N GLU A 54 32.63 15.85 7.60
CA GLU A 54 31.30 15.97 8.20
C GLU A 54 31.11 15.05 9.43
N ASN A 55 30.69 15.65 10.55
CA ASN A 55 30.29 14.95 11.76
C ASN A 55 28.96 14.20 11.53
N ASN A 56 29.03 12.90 11.25
CA ASN A 56 27.86 12.03 11.31
C ASN A 56 27.55 11.73 12.80
N PRO A 57 26.37 12.08 13.34
CA PRO A 57 26.07 11.79 14.74
C PRO A 57 25.99 10.27 14.92
N SER A 58 26.93 9.73 15.70
CA SER A 58 26.92 8.34 16.15
C SER A 58 25.55 8.02 16.73
N LYS A 59 24.77 7.19 16.02
CA LYS A 59 23.45 6.74 16.45
C LYS A 59 23.63 5.90 17.71
N ARG A 60 23.48 6.53 18.87
CA ARG A 60 23.44 5.84 20.16
C ARG A 60 22.31 4.82 20.12
N GLN A 61 22.63 3.57 20.42
CA GLN A 61 21.62 2.53 20.58
C GLN A 61 20.69 2.92 21.72
N ALA A 62 19.38 2.93 21.46
CA ALA A 62 18.37 3.28 22.45
C ALA A 62 18.44 2.30 23.63
N THR A 63 18.23 2.83 24.83
CA THR A 63 18.17 2.03 26.06
C THR A 63 16.99 1.04 25.96
N ILE A 64 17.04 -0.11 26.62
CA ILE A 64 15.92 -1.08 26.62
C ILE A 64 14.60 -0.39 27.00
N GLN A 65 14.63 0.51 27.99
CA GLN A 65 13.47 1.31 28.40
C GLN A 65 12.97 2.27 27.30
N GLU A 66 13.86 2.86 26.50
CA GLU A 66 13.49 3.69 25.32
C GLU A 66 12.96 2.85 24.16
N SER A 67 13.38 1.58 24.05
CA SER A 67 12.87 0.68 23.01
C SER A 67 11.48 0.13 23.35
N LEU A 68 11.17 -0.01 24.64
CA LEU A 68 9.90 -0.51 25.17
C LEU A 68 8.86 0.60 25.35
N THR A 69 9.29 1.84 25.54
CA THR A 69 8.42 3.01 25.34
C THR A 69 8.15 3.12 23.85
N LEU A 70 7.13 2.38 23.40
CA LEU A 70 6.46 2.60 22.14
C LEU A 70 6.02 4.07 22.10
N LYS A 71 6.90 4.99 21.70
CA LYS A 71 6.47 6.21 21.01
C LYS A 71 5.52 5.68 19.96
N LEU A 72 4.21 5.92 20.12
CA LEU A 72 3.13 5.42 19.26
C LEU A 72 3.71 5.24 17.86
N ARG A 73 4.05 4.00 17.49
CA ARG A 73 4.45 3.72 16.11
C ARG A 73 3.28 4.27 15.32
N LYS A 74 3.53 5.24 14.43
CA LYS A 74 2.49 5.75 13.53
C LYS A 74 1.71 4.53 13.06
N PRO A 75 0.37 4.52 13.21
CA PRO A 75 -0.41 3.35 12.87
C PRO A 75 0.03 2.88 11.49
N PRO A 76 0.21 1.55 11.28
CA PRO A 76 0.61 1.03 9.98
C PRO A 76 -0.29 1.69 8.93
N LYS A 77 0.32 2.22 7.86
CA LYS A 77 -0.43 2.89 6.79
C LYS A 77 -1.56 1.94 6.38
N PRO A 78 -2.80 2.43 6.25
CA PRO A 78 -3.91 1.57 5.87
C PRO A 78 -3.54 0.87 4.55
N VAL A 79 -3.70 -0.45 4.54
CA VAL A 79 -3.36 -1.32 3.39
C VAL A 79 -4.16 -0.95 2.14
N LEU A 80 -5.31 -0.29 2.33
CA LEU A 80 -6.20 0.18 1.28
C LEU A 80 -6.70 1.58 1.65
N THR A 81 -6.57 2.54 0.76
CA THR A 81 -7.14 3.88 0.93
C THR A 81 -8.64 3.88 0.62
N GLN A 82 -9.37 4.92 1.07
CA GLN A 82 -10.80 5.07 0.73
C GLN A 82 -11.03 5.17 -0.78
N GLU A 83 -10.17 5.89 -1.49
CA GLU A 83 -10.29 6.05 -2.94
C GLU A 83 -10.07 4.74 -3.70
N GLU A 84 -9.10 3.93 -3.28
CA GLU A 84 -8.88 2.60 -3.87
C GLU A 84 -10.07 1.67 -3.61
N PHE A 85 -10.59 1.65 -2.38
CA PHE A 85 -11.82 0.90 -2.04
C PHE A 85 -13.00 1.35 -2.92
N ASP A 86 -13.21 2.66 -3.04
CA ASP A 86 -14.29 3.20 -3.85
C ASP A 86 -14.10 2.83 -5.33
N ASN A 87 -12.87 2.79 -5.86
CA ASN A 87 -12.61 2.34 -7.23
C ASN A 87 -12.94 0.86 -7.44
N VAL A 88 -12.59 0.00 -6.47
CA VAL A 88 -12.93 -1.43 -6.52
C VAL A 88 -14.45 -1.62 -6.50
N VAL A 89 -15.17 -0.93 -5.62
CA VAL A 89 -16.65 -1.02 -5.57
C VAL A 89 -17.29 -0.51 -6.86
N LEU A 90 -16.79 0.59 -7.44
CA LEU A 90 -17.28 1.11 -8.71
C LEU A 90 -17.07 0.09 -9.84
N ASN A 91 -15.88 -0.50 -9.94
CA ASN A 91 -15.57 -1.52 -10.95
C ASN A 91 -16.45 -2.74 -10.78
N TYR A 92 -16.62 -3.24 -9.56
CA TYR A 92 -17.51 -4.35 -9.25
C TYR A 92 -18.94 -4.12 -9.75
N VAL A 93 -19.51 -2.93 -9.49
CA VAL A 93 -20.86 -2.58 -9.95
C VAL A 93 -20.95 -2.55 -11.49
N VAL A 94 -19.92 -2.01 -12.15
CA VAL A 94 -19.88 -1.89 -13.62
C VAL A 94 -19.72 -3.26 -14.27
N ASP A 95 -18.73 -4.04 -13.84
CA ASP A 95 -18.38 -5.33 -14.44
C ASP A 95 -19.47 -6.38 -14.18
N SER A 96 -20.18 -6.27 -13.07
CA SER A 96 -21.31 -7.13 -12.72
C SER A 96 -22.67 -6.58 -13.21
N VAL A 97 -22.70 -5.43 -13.89
CA VAL A 97 -23.90 -4.77 -14.42
C VAL A 97 -25.00 -4.61 -13.36
N LEU A 98 -24.61 -4.15 -12.16
CA LEU A 98 -25.53 -4.06 -11.03
C LEU A 98 -26.30 -2.72 -11.00
N PRO A 99 -27.55 -2.71 -10.49
CA PRO A 99 -28.27 -1.47 -10.26
C PRO A 99 -27.52 -0.55 -9.29
N LEU A 100 -27.50 0.76 -9.54
CA LEU A 100 -26.81 1.72 -8.66
C LEU A 100 -27.31 1.71 -7.21
N ARG A 101 -28.58 1.33 -6.99
CA ARG A 101 -29.14 1.18 -5.64
C ARG A 101 -28.51 0.04 -4.83
N HIS A 102 -27.78 -0.88 -5.48
CA HIS A 102 -27.21 -2.06 -4.86
C HIS A 102 -26.29 -1.71 -3.69
N VAL A 103 -25.48 -0.64 -3.83
CA VAL A 103 -24.55 -0.18 -2.77
C VAL A 103 -25.25 0.35 -1.51
N GLU A 104 -26.56 0.60 -1.59
CA GLU A 104 -27.37 1.05 -0.47
C GLU A 104 -28.17 -0.06 0.20
N THR A 105 -28.13 -1.28 -0.35
CA THR A 105 -28.84 -2.42 0.25
C THR A 105 -28.18 -2.87 1.55
N ASP A 106 -28.98 -3.24 2.54
CA ASP A 106 -28.48 -3.66 3.86
C ASP A 106 -27.55 -4.89 3.76
N PRO A 107 -27.85 -5.95 2.97
CA PRO A 107 -26.95 -7.09 2.84
C PRO A 107 -25.58 -6.72 2.29
N PHE A 108 -25.52 -5.83 1.29
CA PHE A 108 -24.25 -5.38 0.71
C PHE A 108 -23.45 -4.55 1.72
N ARG A 109 -24.11 -3.66 2.47
CA ARG A 109 -23.47 -2.85 3.51
C ARG A 109 -22.97 -3.71 4.67
N GLU A 110 -23.73 -4.71 5.07
CA GLU A 110 -23.31 -5.66 6.11
C GLU A 110 -22.07 -6.46 5.66
N LEU A 111 -22.08 -6.99 4.44
CA LEU A 111 -20.93 -7.67 3.85
C LEU A 111 -19.70 -6.77 3.85
N MET A 112 -19.82 -5.54 3.33
CA MET A 112 -18.70 -4.61 3.24
C MET A 112 -18.18 -4.17 4.61
N LYS A 113 -19.07 -4.02 5.61
CA LYS A 113 -18.67 -3.74 6.99
C LYS A 113 -17.84 -4.87 7.61
N LYS A 114 -18.09 -6.12 7.21
CA LYS A 114 -17.31 -7.29 7.66
C LYS A 114 -15.99 -7.42 6.91
N VAL A 115 -16.00 -7.18 5.59
CA VAL A 115 -14.82 -7.33 4.72
C VAL A 115 -13.84 -6.17 4.90
N SER A 116 -14.34 -4.94 4.98
CA SER A 116 -13.53 -3.72 5.04
C SER A 116 -14.10 -2.72 6.06
N PRO A 117 -13.94 -2.99 7.38
CA PRO A 117 -14.61 -2.23 8.44
C PRO A 117 -14.16 -0.77 8.55
N ASN A 118 -12.98 -0.42 8.02
CA ASN A 118 -12.42 0.93 8.08
C ASN A 118 -12.85 1.81 6.90
N HIS A 119 -13.65 1.28 5.98
CA HIS A 119 -14.06 1.95 4.76
C HIS A 119 -15.56 2.19 4.75
N VAL A 120 -15.95 3.34 4.22
CA VAL A 120 -17.36 3.70 4.08
C VAL A 120 -17.81 3.37 2.67
N VAL A 121 -18.87 2.57 2.55
CA VAL A 121 -19.51 2.30 1.25
C VAL A 121 -20.15 3.58 0.73
N MET A 122 -19.79 3.99 -0.48
CA MET A 122 -20.37 5.16 -1.13
C MET A 122 -21.88 5.02 -1.33
N CYS A 123 -22.61 6.13 -1.26
CA CYS A 123 -24.04 6.14 -1.57
C CYS A 123 -24.30 6.11 -3.07
N ARG A 124 -25.54 5.85 -3.47
CA ARG A 124 -25.97 5.78 -4.88
C ARG A 124 -25.64 7.05 -5.65
N LYS A 125 -25.79 8.23 -5.02
CA LYS A 125 -25.52 9.53 -5.65
C LYS A 125 -24.02 9.68 -5.97
N THR A 126 -23.15 9.33 -5.02
CA THR A 126 -21.70 9.36 -5.22
C THR A 126 -21.27 8.35 -6.28
N LEU A 127 -21.81 7.13 -6.25
CA LEU A 127 -21.57 6.12 -7.25
C LEU A 127 -21.96 6.60 -8.65
N ALA A 128 -23.15 7.20 -8.81
CA ALA A 128 -23.62 7.74 -10.08
C ALA A 128 -22.69 8.84 -10.63
N LYS A 129 -22.23 9.76 -9.76
CA LYS A 129 -21.28 10.81 -10.13
C LYS A 129 -19.95 10.23 -10.61
N ARG A 130 -19.40 9.24 -9.89
CA ARG A 130 -18.12 8.59 -10.25
C ARG A 130 -18.26 7.76 -11.52
N LEU A 131 -19.39 7.07 -11.70
CA LEU A 131 -19.71 6.36 -12.93
C LEU A 131 -19.78 7.30 -14.14
N LEU A 132 -20.41 8.47 -13.99
CA LEU A 132 -20.45 9.47 -15.06
C LEU A 132 -19.05 9.97 -15.44
N ALA A 133 -18.22 10.28 -14.45
CA ALA A 133 -16.82 10.68 -14.70
C ALA A 133 -16.05 9.58 -15.44
N LYS A 134 -16.17 8.32 -14.99
CA LYS A 134 -15.54 7.16 -15.65
C LYS A 134 -16.05 6.97 -17.09
N TYR A 135 -17.35 7.17 -17.32
CA TYR A 135 -17.95 7.12 -18.65
C TYR A 135 -17.38 8.20 -19.57
N ILE A 136 -17.25 9.44 -19.11
CA ILE A 136 -16.69 10.54 -19.92
C ILE A 136 -15.26 10.20 -20.36
N THR A 137 -14.41 9.78 -19.43
CA THR A 137 -13.02 9.38 -19.76
C THR A 137 -12.97 8.18 -20.70
N ALA A 138 -13.84 7.18 -20.52
CA ALA A 138 -13.91 6.03 -21.42
C ALA A 138 -14.36 6.44 -22.83
N LYS A 139 -15.36 7.33 -22.92
CA LYS A 139 -15.87 7.87 -24.18
C LYS A 139 -14.78 8.62 -24.94
N GLU A 140 -14.02 9.48 -24.27
CA GLU A 140 -12.90 10.22 -24.89
C GLU A 140 -11.85 9.27 -25.46
N LYS A 141 -11.45 8.24 -24.69
CA LYS A 141 -10.52 7.20 -25.17
C LYS A 141 -11.03 6.47 -26.40
N ILE A 142 -12.33 6.17 -26.45
CA ILE A 142 -12.96 5.52 -27.61
C ILE A 142 -12.94 6.46 -28.82
N ILE A 143 -13.28 7.74 -28.63
CA ILE A 143 -13.22 8.74 -29.72
C ILE A 143 -11.79 8.83 -30.26
N ASP A 144 -10.79 9.00 -29.39
CA ASP A 144 -9.38 9.08 -29.79
C ASP A 144 -8.90 7.82 -30.50
N HIS A 145 -9.42 6.65 -30.13
CA HIS A 145 -9.11 5.39 -30.79
C HIS A 145 -9.75 5.33 -32.19
N LEU A 146 -11.05 5.63 -32.29
CA LEU A 146 -11.79 5.57 -33.55
C LEU A 146 -11.27 6.58 -34.58
N LEU A 147 -10.78 7.75 -34.14
CA LEU A 147 -10.17 8.76 -35.02
C LEU A 147 -8.87 8.29 -35.71
N LYS A 148 -8.20 7.27 -35.14
CA LYS A 148 -6.97 6.70 -35.70
C LYS A 148 -7.23 5.57 -36.71
N LEU A 149 -8.48 5.13 -36.85
CA LEU A 149 -8.86 4.05 -37.75
C LEU A 149 -9.18 4.59 -39.14
N ASN A 150 -8.68 3.91 -40.17
CA ASN A 150 -8.96 4.29 -41.57
C ASN A 150 -10.41 3.98 -41.97
N HIS A 151 -10.96 2.89 -41.46
CA HIS A 151 -12.27 2.38 -41.84
C HIS A 151 -13.02 1.87 -40.62
N VAL A 152 -14.29 2.26 -40.53
CA VAL A 152 -15.25 1.77 -39.55
C VAL A 152 -16.57 1.47 -40.26
N CYS A 153 -17.33 0.53 -39.73
CA CYS A 153 -18.70 0.23 -40.15
C CYS A 153 -19.62 0.41 -38.95
N THR A 154 -20.79 1.01 -39.15
CA THR A 154 -21.81 1.13 -38.10
C THR A 154 -23.03 0.30 -38.45
N THR A 155 -23.60 -0.33 -37.43
CA THR A 155 -24.91 -0.97 -37.48
C THR A 155 -25.85 -0.23 -36.54
N ALA A 156 -27.09 -0.04 -36.97
CA ALA A 156 -28.14 0.52 -36.13
C ALA A 156 -29.28 -0.48 -36.06
N ASP A 157 -29.69 -0.83 -34.85
CA ASP A 157 -30.78 -1.75 -34.56
C ASP A 157 -31.90 -1.01 -33.84
N LEU A 158 -33.14 -1.27 -34.24
CA LEU A 158 -34.32 -0.69 -33.63
C LEU A 158 -35.17 -1.80 -33.03
N TRP A 159 -35.52 -1.68 -31.76
CA TRP A 159 -36.36 -2.66 -31.08
C TRP A 159 -37.37 -1.98 -30.15
N THR A 160 -38.43 -2.71 -29.82
CA THR A 160 -39.42 -2.29 -28.82
C THR A 160 -39.31 -3.18 -27.60
N ALA A 161 -39.25 -2.57 -26.41
CA ALA A 161 -39.27 -3.27 -25.14
C ALA A 161 -40.16 -2.51 -24.16
N HIS A 162 -41.07 -3.21 -23.48
CA HIS A 162 -41.99 -2.63 -22.48
C HIS A 162 -42.76 -1.41 -23.01
N GLY A 163 -43.27 -1.50 -24.24
CA GLY A 163 -44.03 -0.42 -24.88
C GLY A 163 -43.20 0.83 -25.22
N LYS A 164 -41.86 0.71 -25.25
CA LYS A 164 -40.94 1.80 -25.60
C LYS A 164 -40.02 1.36 -26.73
N SER A 165 -39.82 2.24 -27.72
CA SER A 165 -38.90 1.99 -28.83
C SER A 165 -37.50 2.51 -28.49
N TYR A 166 -36.48 1.77 -28.92
CA TYR A 166 -35.08 2.06 -28.68
C TYR A 166 -34.29 1.87 -29.97
N VAL A 167 -33.29 2.73 -30.16
CA VAL A 167 -32.27 2.59 -31.19
C VAL A 167 -30.92 2.33 -30.53
N GLY A 168 -30.29 1.24 -30.91
CA GLY A 168 -28.90 0.94 -30.62
C GLY A 168 -28.05 1.27 -31.83
N MET A 169 -26.81 1.67 -31.57
CA MET A 169 -25.82 1.84 -32.64
C MET A 169 -24.51 1.23 -32.19
N THR A 170 -23.99 0.31 -32.99
CA THR A 170 -22.73 -0.38 -32.75
C THR A 170 -21.76 -0.05 -33.88
N CYS A 171 -20.51 0.24 -33.53
CA CYS A 171 -19.40 0.44 -34.46
C CYS A 171 -18.54 -0.81 -34.50
N HIS A 172 -18.12 -1.20 -35.69
CA HIS A 172 -17.27 -2.34 -35.96
C HIS A 172 -16.06 -1.90 -36.78
N TRP A 173 -14.90 -2.47 -36.48
CA TRP A 173 -13.68 -2.25 -37.24
C TRP A 173 -12.81 -3.51 -37.23
N LEU A 174 -11.89 -3.61 -38.16
CA LEU A 174 -10.85 -4.64 -38.15
C LEU A 174 -9.60 -4.09 -37.47
N HIS A 175 -8.99 -4.88 -36.61
CA HIS A 175 -7.69 -4.52 -36.04
C HIS A 175 -6.67 -4.38 -37.19
N PRO A 176 -5.88 -3.29 -37.26
CA PRO A 176 -5.06 -2.99 -38.44
C PRO A 176 -4.03 -4.06 -38.80
N THR A 177 -3.56 -4.84 -37.82
CA THR A 177 -2.52 -5.86 -38.04
C THR A 177 -3.02 -7.30 -37.95
N THR A 178 -4.00 -7.57 -37.09
CA THR A 178 -4.48 -8.94 -36.82
C THR A 178 -5.72 -9.27 -37.64
N PHE A 179 -6.34 -8.26 -38.26
CA PHE A 179 -7.62 -8.36 -38.96
C PHE A 179 -8.75 -8.93 -38.09
N GLU A 180 -8.60 -8.91 -36.77
CA GLU A 180 -9.64 -9.32 -35.84
C GLU A 180 -10.76 -8.28 -35.81
N ARG A 181 -12.01 -8.74 -35.92
CA ARG A 181 -13.18 -7.87 -35.85
C ARG A 181 -13.41 -7.43 -34.41
N ASN A 182 -13.34 -6.13 -34.19
CA ASN A 182 -13.68 -5.46 -32.95
C ASN A 182 -15.05 -4.79 -33.06
N SER A 183 -15.71 -4.57 -31.93
CA SER A 183 -17.05 -3.99 -31.90
C SER A 183 -17.26 -3.18 -30.63
N ILE A 184 -17.95 -2.05 -30.74
CA ILE A 184 -18.26 -1.19 -29.59
C ILE A 184 -19.62 -0.54 -29.73
N CYS A 185 -20.39 -0.53 -28.64
CA CYS A 185 -21.66 0.18 -28.57
C CYS A 185 -21.40 1.70 -28.50
N LEU A 186 -21.92 2.46 -29.46
CA LEU A 186 -21.83 3.92 -29.50
C LEU A 186 -23.00 4.59 -28.78
N ALA A 187 -24.20 4.03 -28.91
CA ALA A 187 -25.39 4.64 -28.35
C ALA A 187 -26.49 3.61 -28.10
N ILE A 188 -27.26 3.83 -27.02
CA ILE A 188 -28.58 3.24 -26.81
C ILE A 188 -29.50 4.41 -26.45
N ARG A 189 -30.46 4.73 -27.32
CA ARG A 189 -31.34 5.88 -27.17
C ARG A 189 -32.79 5.44 -27.24
N ARG A 190 -33.61 5.99 -26.34
CA ARG A 190 -35.06 5.85 -26.45
C ARG A 190 -35.55 6.73 -27.60
N VAL A 191 -36.30 6.14 -28.52
CA VAL A 191 -37.02 6.87 -29.56
C VAL A 191 -38.37 7.27 -28.98
N VAL A 192 -38.67 8.57 -29.02
CA VAL A 192 -39.95 9.12 -28.60
C VAL A 192 -40.66 9.58 -29.86
N GLY A 193 -41.81 8.97 -30.15
CA GLY A 193 -42.72 9.37 -31.21
C GLY A 193 -43.97 10.00 -30.63
#